data_AF-A0A3D5L2Z4-F1
#
_entry.id   AF-A0A3D5L2Z4-F1
#
_cell.length_a   1.000
_cell.length_b   1.000
_cell.length_c   1.000
_cell.angle_alpha   90.00
_cell.angle_beta   90.00
_cell.angle_gamma   90.00
#
_symmetry.space_group_name_H-M   'P 1'
#
loop_
_entity.id
_entity.type
_entity.pdbx_description
1 polymer ?
#
loop_
_entity_poly.entity_id
_entity_poly.type
_entity_poly.pdbx_seq_one_letter_code
_entity_poly.pdbx_strand_id
1 'polypeptide(L)'
;MKKALSLEHLNEGEMLYHYTKIHPVQSIFETGVLYATKSSFLNDTNEMGYIMHVAGLQNERFRELLTHGIVETMEEMRRRDVFVLSFSLLPDSITLWSEFGEQTGYNMAFDGKELLSCIEDRDQDIYCHGRVLYDHALQIERIKDLFYNIIPRKVGLPFEEVMTRGSRDPKDPDFRLYGTKLHHALNVYALFFKQEEFSPEMEY
;
A
#
# COMPACT_ATOMS: atom_id res chain seq x y z
N MET A 1 0.55 -1.41 -13.82
CA MET A 1 -0.36 -1.39 -12.64
C MET A 1 -0.46 -0.03 -11.96
N LYS A 2 0.51 0.90 -12.18
CA LYS A 2 0.61 2.25 -11.58
C LYS A 2 -0.66 3.14 -11.58
N LYS A 3 -1.71 2.82 -12.35
CA LYS A 3 -2.91 3.67 -12.56
C LYS A 3 -4.24 3.05 -12.08
N ALA A 4 -4.21 1.89 -11.45
CA ALA A 4 -5.41 1.08 -11.27
C ALA A 4 -5.89 0.93 -9.83
N LEU A 5 -5.23 1.57 -8.86
CA LEU A 5 -5.66 1.62 -7.47
C LEU A 5 -5.97 3.07 -7.14
N SER A 6 -7.10 3.30 -6.48
CA SER A 6 -7.58 4.65 -6.18
C SER A 6 -6.96 5.14 -4.88
N LEU A 7 -5.67 5.49 -4.94
CA LEU A 7 -4.97 6.19 -3.86
C LEU A 7 -5.03 7.70 -4.10
N GLU A 8 -5.09 8.45 -3.02
CA GLU A 8 -5.04 9.90 -3.08
C GLU A 8 -3.57 10.36 -3.18
N HIS A 9 -3.27 11.28 -4.10
CA HIS A 9 -1.91 11.78 -4.30
C HIS A 9 -1.80 13.26 -3.89
N LEU A 10 -0.57 13.71 -3.67
CA LEU A 10 -0.28 15.12 -3.38
C LEU A 10 -0.86 16.07 -4.43
N ASN A 11 -1.33 17.21 -3.95
CA ASN A 11 -1.58 18.43 -4.70
C ASN A 11 -0.26 19.22 -4.85
N GLU A 12 -0.32 20.27 -5.67
CA GLU A 12 0.82 21.16 -5.89
C GLU A 12 1.18 21.92 -4.60
N GLY A 13 2.48 22.00 -4.28
CA GLY A 13 3.00 22.72 -3.11
C GLY A 13 2.75 22.04 -1.75
N GLU A 14 2.25 20.80 -1.73
CA GLU A 14 2.18 20.03 -0.48
C GLU A 14 3.56 19.52 -0.06
N MET A 15 3.86 19.68 1.23
CA MET A 15 5.12 19.27 1.83
C MET A 15 5.01 17.88 2.43
N LEU A 16 6.09 17.09 2.30
CA LEU A 16 6.29 15.82 2.97
C LEU A 16 7.31 15.98 4.10
N TYR A 17 6.99 15.46 5.27
CA TYR A 17 7.79 15.58 6.48
C TYR A 17 8.37 14.22 6.87
N HIS A 18 9.68 14.13 6.96
CA HIS A 18 10.38 12.93 7.36
C HIS A 18 10.89 13.06 8.79
N TYR A 19 10.19 12.39 9.71
CA TYR A 19 10.59 12.29 11.11
C TYR A 19 11.64 11.21 11.27
N THR A 20 12.79 11.57 11.81
CA THR A 20 13.91 10.64 11.97
C THR A 20 14.91 11.13 13.02
N LYS A 21 15.98 10.37 13.23
CA LYS A 21 17.07 10.70 14.16
C LYS A 21 18.20 11.46 13.47
N ILE A 22 19.08 12.09 14.24
CA ILE A 22 20.20 12.86 13.69
C ILE A 22 21.11 12.08 12.73
N HIS A 23 21.37 10.80 12.98
CA HIS A 23 22.29 10.03 12.12
C HIS A 23 21.76 9.81 10.69
N PRO A 24 20.50 9.38 10.49
CA PRO A 24 19.86 9.42 9.17
C PRO A 24 19.92 10.79 8.50
N VAL A 25 19.64 11.89 9.24
CA VAL A 25 19.74 13.25 8.69
C VAL A 25 21.14 13.56 8.19
N GLN A 26 22.18 13.30 8.99
CA GLN A 26 23.58 13.49 8.61
C GLN A 26 23.91 12.71 7.34
N SER A 27 23.50 11.44 7.27
CA SER A 27 23.72 10.60 6.10
C SER A 27 23.03 11.14 4.85
N ILE A 28 21.79 11.64 4.96
CA ILE A 28 21.07 12.26 3.84
C ILE A 28 21.82 13.50 3.34
N PHE A 29 22.32 14.36 4.22
CA PHE A 29 23.09 15.54 3.82
C PHE A 29 24.45 15.18 3.17
N GLU A 30 25.12 14.15 3.67
CA GLU A 30 26.42 13.72 3.16
C GLU A 30 26.32 12.99 1.81
N THR A 31 25.24 12.23 1.59
CA THR A 31 25.11 11.33 0.43
C THR A 31 24.07 11.77 -0.59
N GLY A 32 23.10 12.59 -0.19
CA GLY A 32 21.92 12.91 -1.00
C GLY A 32 20.97 11.72 -1.22
N VAL A 33 21.01 10.71 -0.33
CA VAL A 33 20.23 9.46 -0.46
C VAL A 33 19.27 9.29 0.71
N LEU A 34 18.02 8.93 0.41
CA LEU A 34 17.04 8.44 1.37
C LEU A 34 17.09 6.91 1.42
N TYR A 35 17.15 6.35 2.62
CA TYR A 35 17.13 4.90 2.83
C TYR A 35 15.71 4.41 3.07
N ALA A 36 15.26 3.48 2.24
CA ALA A 36 13.96 2.84 2.36
C ALA A 36 14.03 1.57 3.20
N THR A 37 12.95 1.27 3.94
CA THR A 37 12.86 0.06 4.76
C THR A 37 12.26 -1.07 3.93
N LYS A 38 12.88 -2.26 3.95
CA LYS A 38 12.30 -3.43 3.26
C LYS A 38 10.99 -3.83 3.94
N SER A 39 9.91 -3.98 3.16
CA SER A 39 8.57 -4.26 3.70
C SER A 39 8.50 -5.55 4.52
N SER A 40 9.35 -6.55 4.22
CA SER A 40 9.43 -7.77 5.01
C SER A 40 9.89 -7.56 6.46
N PHE A 41 10.57 -6.44 6.76
CA PHE A 41 10.95 -6.07 8.12
C PHE A 41 9.88 -5.27 8.87
N LEU A 42 8.87 -4.75 8.15
CA LEU A 42 7.72 -4.06 8.77
C LEU A 42 6.74 -5.04 9.43
N ASN A 43 6.92 -6.35 9.18
CA ASN A 43 6.23 -7.46 9.85
C ASN A 43 4.68 -7.29 9.90
N ASP A 44 4.10 -6.98 8.74
CA ASP A 44 2.68 -6.72 8.49
C ASP A 44 1.76 -7.95 8.49
N THR A 45 2.04 -8.95 9.33
CA THR A 45 1.05 -10.01 9.58
C THR A 45 -0.27 -9.39 10.09
N ASN A 46 -0.19 -8.24 10.76
CA ASN A 46 -1.35 -7.48 11.21
C ASN A 46 -2.02 -6.69 10.07
N GLU A 47 -1.30 -5.98 9.21
CA GLU A 47 -1.93 -5.19 8.13
C GLU A 47 -2.50 -6.08 7.03
N MET A 48 -1.82 -7.17 6.68
CA MET A 48 -2.38 -8.20 5.80
C MET A 48 -3.59 -8.87 6.45
N GLY A 49 -3.50 -9.18 7.75
CA GLY A 49 -4.65 -9.70 8.52
C GLY A 49 -5.83 -8.73 8.52
N TYR A 50 -5.56 -7.43 8.68
CA TYR A 50 -6.53 -6.36 8.68
C TYR A 50 -7.20 -6.23 7.32
N ILE A 51 -6.44 -6.12 6.23
CA ILE A 51 -7.06 -5.97 4.91
C ILE A 51 -7.85 -7.21 4.50
N MET A 52 -7.37 -8.39 4.87
CA MET A 52 -8.09 -9.65 4.66
C MET A 52 -9.36 -9.72 5.50
N HIS A 53 -9.36 -9.14 6.70
CA HIS A 53 -10.56 -8.95 7.51
C HIS A 53 -11.54 -7.99 6.83
N VAL A 54 -11.11 -6.78 6.46
CA VAL A 54 -11.95 -5.78 5.78
C VAL A 54 -12.55 -6.33 4.48
N ALA A 55 -11.76 -7.07 3.69
CA ALA A 55 -12.21 -7.72 2.46
C ALA A 55 -13.14 -8.92 2.74
N GLY A 56 -12.80 -9.75 3.73
CA GLY A 56 -13.57 -10.94 4.11
C GLY A 56 -14.92 -10.63 4.74
N LEU A 57 -15.09 -9.46 5.36
CA LEU A 57 -16.38 -8.98 5.88
C LEU A 57 -17.42 -8.77 4.78
N GLN A 58 -17.01 -8.67 3.50
CA GLN A 58 -17.94 -8.35 2.43
C GLN A 58 -18.70 -9.56 1.88
N ASN A 59 -18.09 -10.77 1.86
CA ASN A 59 -18.71 -12.00 1.36
C ASN A 59 -17.82 -13.23 1.62
N GLU A 60 -18.41 -14.37 1.99
CA GLU A 60 -17.70 -15.66 2.06
C GLU A 60 -17.06 -16.06 0.72
N ARG A 61 -17.72 -15.72 -0.40
CA ARG A 61 -17.21 -15.94 -1.77
C ARG A 61 -15.88 -15.23 -2.03
N PHE A 62 -15.63 -14.10 -1.37
CA PHE A 62 -14.33 -13.42 -1.49
C PHE A 62 -13.22 -14.21 -0.79
N ARG A 63 -13.54 -14.85 0.33
CA ARG A 63 -12.58 -15.66 1.08
C ARG A 63 -12.07 -16.84 0.26
N GLU A 64 -12.92 -17.44 -0.57
CA GLU A 64 -12.54 -18.52 -1.49
C GLU A 64 -11.48 -18.06 -2.51
N LEU A 65 -11.73 -16.94 -3.20
CA LEU A 65 -10.76 -16.35 -4.14
C LEU A 65 -9.43 -16.00 -3.50
N LEU A 66 -9.49 -15.43 -2.30
CA LEU A 66 -8.29 -15.06 -1.55
C LEU A 66 -7.49 -16.30 -1.20
N THR A 67 -8.15 -17.38 -0.76
CA THR A 67 -7.47 -18.65 -0.42
C THR A 67 -6.75 -19.27 -1.63
N HIS A 68 -7.34 -19.18 -2.82
CA HIS A 68 -6.77 -19.76 -4.04
C HIS A 68 -5.70 -18.91 -4.73
N GLY A 69 -5.74 -17.58 -4.59
CA GLY A 69 -4.72 -16.67 -5.14
C GLY A 69 -3.38 -16.68 -4.40
N ILE A 70 -3.38 -17.07 -3.11
CA ILE A 70 -2.22 -16.99 -2.20
C ILE A 70 -1.03 -17.83 -2.67
N VAL A 71 -1.22 -19.06 -3.14
CA VAL A 71 -0.10 -19.98 -3.38
C VAL A 71 0.80 -19.52 -4.54
N GLU A 72 0.21 -19.10 -5.67
CA GLU A 72 0.99 -18.66 -6.85
C GLU A 72 1.63 -17.27 -6.63
N THR A 73 0.93 -16.36 -5.93
CA THR A 73 1.41 -14.98 -5.68
C THR A 73 2.40 -14.84 -4.54
N MET A 74 2.36 -15.70 -3.51
CA MET A 74 3.35 -15.68 -2.43
C MET A 74 4.76 -15.94 -2.95
N GLU A 75 4.92 -16.80 -3.96
CA GLU A 75 6.21 -17.01 -4.61
C GLU A 75 6.65 -15.80 -5.43
N GLU A 76 5.74 -15.15 -6.17
CA GLU A 76 6.06 -13.97 -6.97
C GLU A 76 6.42 -12.75 -6.10
N MET A 77 5.73 -12.56 -4.98
CA MET A 77 6.05 -11.50 -4.03
C MET A 77 7.36 -11.77 -3.29
N ARG A 78 7.64 -13.02 -2.88
CA ARG A 78 8.96 -13.38 -2.33
C ARG A 78 10.11 -13.10 -3.28
N ARG A 79 9.85 -13.08 -4.59
CA ARG A 79 10.86 -12.78 -5.61
C ARG A 79 11.11 -11.27 -5.78
N ARG A 80 10.30 -10.39 -5.19
CA ARG A 80 10.48 -8.93 -5.30
C ARG A 80 10.72 -8.32 -3.92
N ASP A 81 11.89 -7.71 -3.75
CA ASP A 81 12.16 -6.90 -2.58
C ASP A 81 11.42 -5.56 -2.72
N VAL A 82 10.33 -5.39 -1.97
CA VAL A 82 9.61 -4.12 -1.86
C VAL A 82 10.23 -3.31 -0.73
N PHE A 83 10.48 -2.03 -1.00
CA PHE A 83 10.99 -1.08 -0.02
C PHE A 83 10.01 0.09 0.11
N VAL A 84 9.84 0.55 1.34
CA VAL A 84 8.88 1.59 1.72
C VAL A 84 9.64 2.79 2.28
N LEU A 85 9.22 3.97 1.84
CA LEU A 85 9.55 5.25 2.45
C LEU A 85 8.25 5.85 2.94
N SER A 86 8.21 6.23 4.22
CA SER A 86 7.05 6.84 4.84
C SER A 86 7.35 8.29 5.21
N PHE A 87 6.40 9.16 4.93
CA PHE A 87 6.41 10.56 5.30
C PHE A 87 5.12 10.91 6.05
N SER A 88 5.10 12.06 6.71
CA SER A 88 3.88 12.65 7.24
C SER A 88 3.53 13.93 6.47
N LEU A 89 2.25 14.27 6.45
CA LEU A 89 1.76 15.58 6.01
C LEU A 89 1.81 16.63 7.14
N LEU A 90 2.16 16.23 8.36
CA LEU A 90 2.23 17.12 9.52
C LEU A 90 3.65 17.66 9.73
N PRO A 91 3.84 19.00 9.82
CA PRO A 91 5.13 19.59 10.15
C PRO A 91 5.54 19.40 11.61
N ASP A 92 4.56 19.24 12.50
CA ASP A 92 4.78 19.08 13.93
C ASP A 92 3.73 18.12 14.51
N SER A 93 4.17 16.95 14.99
CA SER A 93 3.31 15.88 15.49
C SER A 93 3.94 15.27 16.72
N ILE A 94 3.27 15.41 17.86
CA ILE A 94 3.73 14.83 19.12
C ILE A 94 3.85 13.30 19.05
N THR A 95 2.94 12.66 18.31
CA THR A 95 2.94 11.21 18.06
C THR A 95 4.21 10.82 17.30
N LEU A 96 4.54 11.52 16.22
CA LEU A 96 5.73 11.18 15.43
C LEU A 96 7.03 11.53 16.16
N TRP A 97 7.03 12.58 16.99
CA TRP A 97 8.16 12.86 17.87
C TRP A 97 8.38 11.77 18.92
N SER A 98 7.31 11.21 19.51
CA SER A 98 7.45 10.12 20.48
C SER A 98 7.98 8.85 19.84
N GLU A 99 7.52 8.53 18.62
CA GLU A 99 7.92 7.30 17.92
C GLU A 99 9.32 7.39 17.30
N PHE A 100 9.65 8.51 16.63
CA PHE A 100 10.86 8.61 15.80
C PHE A 100 11.90 9.59 16.35
N GLY A 101 11.52 10.48 17.26
CA GLY A 101 12.39 11.54 17.74
C GLY A 101 13.38 11.10 18.84
N GLU A 102 12.93 10.30 19.81
CA GLU A 102 13.70 9.96 21.01
C GLU A 102 14.46 11.19 21.59
N GLN A 103 15.78 11.09 21.80
CA GLN A 103 16.62 12.19 22.32
C GLN A 103 17.23 13.08 21.23
N THR A 104 17.13 12.70 19.96
CA THR A 104 17.87 13.34 18.84
C THR A 104 17.00 13.50 17.61
N GLY A 105 15.72 13.83 17.81
CA GLY A 105 14.72 13.88 16.78
C GLY A 105 14.90 15.08 15.86
N TYR A 106 14.73 14.83 14.56
CA TYR A 106 14.67 15.84 13.52
C TYR A 106 13.47 15.60 12.61
N ASN A 107 12.98 16.67 12.00
CA ASN A 107 12.00 16.63 10.93
C ASN A 107 12.59 17.35 9.72
N MET A 108 12.57 16.70 8.57
CA MET A 108 12.96 17.28 7.29
C MET A 108 11.73 17.47 6.40
N ALA A 109 11.52 18.70 5.93
CA ALA A 109 10.47 19.02 4.99
C ALA A 109 10.99 18.93 3.54
N PHE A 110 10.23 18.30 2.68
CA PHE A 110 10.48 18.20 1.24
C PHE A 110 9.28 18.74 0.49
N ASP A 111 9.50 19.47 -0.61
CA ASP A 111 8.43 19.63 -1.59
C ASP A 111 8.12 18.23 -2.15
N GLY A 112 6.90 17.77 -1.95
CA GLY A 112 6.57 16.39 -2.24
C GLY A 112 6.55 16.08 -3.74
N LYS A 113 6.18 17.04 -4.59
CA LYS A 113 6.20 16.85 -6.05
C LYS A 113 7.61 16.84 -6.59
N GLU A 114 8.45 17.76 -6.12
CA GLU A 114 9.87 17.80 -6.49
C GLU A 114 10.60 16.54 -6.02
N LEU A 115 10.33 16.05 -4.81
CA LEU A 115 10.92 14.82 -4.29
C LEU A 115 10.56 13.60 -5.16
N LEU A 116 9.27 13.44 -5.48
CA LEU A 116 8.81 12.33 -6.32
C LEU A 116 9.44 12.39 -7.72
N SER A 117 9.49 13.59 -8.33
CA SER A 117 10.17 13.78 -9.63
C SER A 117 11.64 13.41 -9.53
N CYS A 118 12.35 13.83 -8.48
CA CYS A 118 13.76 13.53 -8.29
C CYS A 118 14.05 12.03 -8.16
N ILE A 119 13.13 11.26 -7.58
CA ILE A 119 13.25 9.80 -7.49
C ILE A 119 13.04 9.17 -8.87
N GLU A 120 11.96 9.56 -9.58
CA GLU A 120 11.63 9.02 -10.90
C GLU A 120 12.69 9.35 -11.96
N ASP A 121 13.26 10.57 -11.94
CA ASP A 121 14.28 11.04 -12.88
C ASP A 121 15.63 10.30 -12.75
N ARG A 122 15.86 9.57 -11.64
CA ARG A 122 17.07 8.79 -11.38
C ARG A 122 16.96 7.32 -11.79
N ASP A 123 16.06 7.01 -12.73
CA ASP A 123 15.71 5.65 -13.16
C ASP A 123 15.27 4.74 -11.99
N GLN A 124 14.81 5.33 -10.87
CA GLN A 124 14.20 4.57 -9.79
C GLN A 124 12.69 4.51 -10.01
N ASP A 125 12.21 3.29 -10.28
CA ASP A 125 10.78 3.06 -10.46
C ASP A 125 10.03 3.12 -9.13
N ILE A 126 9.32 4.23 -8.89
CA ILE A 126 8.28 4.24 -7.85
C ILE A 126 7.18 3.28 -8.29
N TYR A 127 7.00 2.21 -7.51
CA TYR A 127 5.98 1.22 -7.78
C TYR A 127 4.57 1.79 -7.57
N CYS A 128 4.39 2.46 -6.43
CA CYS A 128 3.16 3.13 -6.00
C CYS A 128 3.52 4.17 -4.93
N HIS A 129 2.73 5.23 -4.80
CA HIS A 129 2.80 6.22 -3.71
C HIS A 129 1.38 6.76 -3.44
N GLY A 130 1.12 7.34 -2.28
CA GLY A 130 -0.17 7.96 -1.99
C GLY A 130 -0.48 8.03 -0.50
N ARG A 131 -1.51 8.79 -0.15
CA ARG A 131 -1.96 8.93 1.24
C ARG A 131 -2.43 7.61 1.80
N VAL A 132 -2.10 7.37 3.06
CA VAL A 132 -2.72 6.31 3.85
C VAL A 132 -4.18 6.65 4.10
N LEU A 133 -5.05 5.67 3.86
CA LEU A 133 -6.49 5.73 4.06
C LEU A 133 -6.84 5.12 5.42
N TYR A 134 -7.38 5.93 6.32
CA TYR A 134 -7.77 5.51 7.67
C TYR A 134 -9.28 5.23 7.82
N ASP A 135 -10.11 5.85 6.98
CA ASP A 135 -11.57 5.72 7.06
C ASP A 135 -12.02 4.32 6.62
N HIS A 136 -12.55 3.55 7.55
CA HIS A 136 -12.96 2.16 7.33
C HIS A 136 -14.10 2.02 6.30
N ALA A 137 -15.03 2.97 6.23
CA ALA A 137 -16.12 2.93 5.26
C ALA A 137 -15.60 3.14 3.83
N LEU A 138 -14.66 4.08 3.65
CA LEU A 138 -13.97 4.30 2.39
C LEU A 138 -13.09 3.10 2.02
N GLN A 139 -12.37 2.49 2.95
CA GLN A 139 -11.60 1.27 2.68
C GLN A 139 -12.50 0.14 2.13
N ILE A 140 -13.66 -0.07 2.75
CA ILE A 140 -14.67 -1.03 2.27
C ILE A 140 -15.14 -0.67 0.86
N GLU A 141 -15.42 0.60 0.59
CA GLU A 141 -15.83 1.07 -0.74
C GLU A 141 -14.75 0.80 -1.79
N ARG A 142 -13.49 1.09 -1.48
CA ARG A 142 -12.34 0.85 -2.38
C ARG A 142 -12.12 -0.64 -2.66
N ILE A 143 -12.33 -1.49 -1.66
CA ILE A 143 -12.30 -2.94 -1.85
C ILE A 143 -13.48 -3.40 -2.71
N LYS A 144 -14.70 -2.92 -2.47
CA LYS A 144 -15.86 -3.23 -3.34
C LYS A 144 -15.63 -2.81 -4.79
N ASP A 145 -15.11 -1.61 -5.02
CA ASP A 145 -14.78 -1.13 -6.36
C ASP A 145 -13.73 -2.01 -7.04
N LEU A 146 -12.74 -2.49 -6.26
CA LEU A 146 -11.75 -3.46 -6.74
C LEU A 146 -12.41 -4.75 -7.24
N PHE A 147 -13.36 -5.30 -6.47
CA PHE A 147 -14.07 -6.54 -6.81
C PHE A 147 -15.08 -6.40 -7.96
N TYR A 148 -15.88 -5.33 -7.97
CA TYR A 148 -17.00 -5.26 -8.89
C TYR A 148 -16.70 -4.46 -10.16
N ASN A 149 -15.66 -3.62 -10.15
CA ASN A 149 -15.36 -2.74 -11.26
C ASN A 149 -13.93 -2.92 -11.79
N ILE A 150 -12.90 -2.75 -10.96
CA ILE A 150 -11.51 -2.66 -11.43
C ILE A 150 -11.00 -3.99 -11.97
N ILE A 151 -11.12 -5.07 -11.20
CA ILE A 151 -10.62 -6.39 -11.63
C ILE A 151 -11.50 -6.99 -12.73
N PRO A 152 -12.84 -6.95 -12.66
CA PRO A 152 -13.70 -7.38 -13.76
C PRO A 152 -13.37 -6.73 -15.10
N ARG A 153 -13.11 -5.42 -15.13
CA ARG A 153 -12.70 -4.73 -16.37
C ARG A 153 -11.35 -5.23 -16.91
N LYS A 154 -10.43 -5.65 -16.05
CA LYS A 154 -9.11 -6.19 -16.44
C LYS A 154 -9.16 -7.65 -16.88
N VAL A 155 -10.07 -8.44 -16.31
CA VAL A 155 -10.26 -9.86 -16.66
C VAL A 155 -11.21 -9.99 -17.85
N GLY A 156 -12.12 -9.03 -18.05
CA GLY A 156 -13.14 -9.07 -19.10
C GLY A 156 -14.40 -9.84 -18.70
N LEU A 157 -14.55 -10.19 -17.42
CA LEU A 157 -15.67 -10.97 -16.91
C LEU A 157 -16.20 -10.37 -15.59
N PRO A 158 -17.53 -10.30 -15.39
CA PRO A 158 -18.11 -9.90 -14.11
C PRO A 158 -17.72 -10.86 -12.97
N PHE A 159 -17.66 -10.31 -11.77
CA PHE A 159 -17.32 -11.06 -10.55
C PHE A 159 -18.14 -12.35 -10.39
N GLU A 160 -19.47 -12.29 -10.55
CA GLU A 160 -20.35 -13.45 -10.36
C GLU A 160 -20.10 -14.58 -11.35
N GLU A 161 -19.69 -14.24 -12.58
CA GLU A 161 -19.37 -15.24 -13.60
C GLU A 161 -18.04 -15.93 -13.28
N VAL A 162 -17.04 -15.16 -12.86
CA VAL A 162 -15.75 -15.68 -12.40
C VAL A 162 -15.93 -16.64 -11.23
N MET A 163 -16.75 -16.28 -10.24
CA MET A 163 -17.07 -17.16 -9.11
C MET A 163 -17.75 -18.45 -9.57
N THR A 164 -18.73 -18.35 -10.47
CA THR A 164 -19.45 -19.52 -10.98
C THR A 164 -18.51 -20.50 -11.70
N ARG A 165 -17.52 -19.99 -12.45
CA ARG A 165 -16.50 -20.82 -13.11
C ARG A 165 -15.58 -21.48 -12.09
N GLY A 166 -15.07 -20.71 -11.12
CA GLY A 166 -14.20 -21.23 -10.06
C GLY A 166 -14.85 -22.31 -9.18
N SER A 167 -16.15 -22.17 -8.86
CA SER A 167 -16.88 -23.20 -8.11
C SER A 167 -17.03 -24.53 -8.87
N ARG A 168 -16.98 -24.50 -10.21
CA ARG A 168 -17.04 -25.71 -11.07
C ARG A 168 -15.66 -26.29 -11.32
N ASP A 169 -14.67 -25.44 -11.56
CA ASP A 169 -13.28 -25.80 -11.77
C ASP A 169 -12.36 -24.79 -11.06
N PRO A 170 -11.77 -25.17 -9.90
CA PRO A 170 -10.81 -24.32 -9.20
C PRO A 170 -9.54 -24.00 -10.01
N LYS A 171 -9.29 -24.68 -11.13
CA LYS A 171 -8.17 -24.42 -12.04
C LYS A 171 -8.54 -23.56 -13.24
N ASP A 172 -9.79 -23.07 -13.31
CA ASP A 172 -10.25 -22.18 -14.37
C ASP A 172 -9.28 -20.98 -14.53
N PRO A 173 -8.82 -20.68 -15.76
CA PRO A 173 -7.79 -19.66 -15.99
C PRO A 173 -8.26 -18.26 -15.61
N ASP A 174 -9.53 -17.93 -15.79
CA ASP A 174 -10.08 -16.61 -15.46
C ASP A 174 -10.23 -16.46 -13.95
N PHE A 175 -10.66 -17.52 -13.25
CA PHE A 175 -10.73 -17.57 -11.79
C PHE A 175 -9.35 -17.36 -11.15
N ARG A 176 -8.32 -18.08 -11.62
CA ARG A 176 -6.95 -17.90 -11.13
C ARG A 176 -6.41 -16.52 -11.44
N LEU A 177 -6.58 -16.03 -12.68
CA LEU A 177 -6.15 -14.70 -13.08
C LEU A 177 -6.79 -13.61 -12.22
N TYR A 178 -8.08 -13.76 -11.90
CA TYR A 178 -8.80 -12.88 -11.00
C TYR A 178 -8.19 -12.90 -9.60
N GLY A 179 -8.01 -14.08 -9.02
CA GLY A 179 -7.38 -14.26 -7.69
C GLY A 179 -5.99 -13.63 -7.61
N THR A 180 -5.14 -13.84 -8.63
CA THR A 180 -3.81 -13.23 -8.73
C THR A 180 -3.89 -11.70 -8.74
N LYS A 181 -4.75 -11.11 -9.58
CA LYS A 181 -4.92 -9.65 -9.66
C LYS A 181 -5.47 -9.05 -8.37
N LEU A 182 -6.39 -9.75 -7.72
CA LEU A 182 -6.98 -9.36 -6.44
C LEU A 182 -5.93 -9.35 -5.35
N HIS A 183 -5.24 -10.47 -5.16
CA HIS A 183 -4.20 -10.57 -4.14
C HIS A 183 -3.13 -9.51 -4.34
N HIS A 184 -2.68 -9.29 -5.58
CA HIS A 184 -1.71 -8.24 -5.87
C HIS A 184 -2.21 -6.84 -5.47
N ALA A 185 -3.46 -6.50 -5.79
CA ALA A 185 -4.06 -5.22 -5.40
C ALA A 185 -4.19 -5.07 -3.87
N LEU A 186 -4.56 -6.14 -3.16
CA LEU A 186 -4.65 -6.14 -1.70
C LEU A 186 -3.29 -5.99 -1.03
N ASN A 187 -2.22 -6.55 -1.59
CA ASN A 187 -0.87 -6.30 -1.06
C ASN A 187 -0.46 -4.84 -1.16
N VAL A 188 -0.88 -4.14 -2.22
CA VAL A 188 -0.63 -2.70 -2.32
C VAL A 188 -1.47 -1.97 -1.29
N TYR A 189 -2.77 -2.25 -1.21
CA TYR A 189 -3.62 -1.60 -0.21
C TYR A 189 -3.22 -1.91 1.24
N ALA A 190 -2.59 -3.06 1.53
CA ALA A 190 -2.06 -3.35 2.86
C ALA A 190 -1.09 -2.25 3.33
N LEU A 191 -0.27 -1.71 2.42
CA LEU A 191 0.66 -0.62 2.71
C LEU A 191 -0.02 0.74 2.94
N PHE A 192 -1.26 0.91 2.50
CA PHE A 192 -1.97 2.20 2.51
C PHE A 192 -3.24 2.19 3.36
N PHE A 193 -3.67 1.06 3.90
CA PHE A 193 -4.89 0.95 4.70
C PHE A 193 -4.49 0.72 6.14
N LYS A 194 -4.68 1.73 6.98
CA LYS A 194 -4.41 1.64 8.41
C LYS A 194 -5.69 1.85 9.21
N GLN A 195 -5.67 1.40 10.45
CA GLN A 195 -6.79 1.60 11.37
C GLN A 195 -6.84 3.07 11.81
N GLU A 196 -8.03 3.56 12.20
CA GLU A 196 -8.27 4.97 12.52
C GLU A 196 -7.39 5.50 13.65
N GLU A 197 -6.94 4.63 14.56
CA GLU A 197 -6.07 4.98 15.68
C GLU A 197 -4.70 5.51 15.23
N PHE A 198 -4.28 5.18 14.00
CA PHE A 198 -3.04 5.66 13.38
C PHE A 198 -3.24 6.95 12.55
N SER A 199 -4.47 7.45 12.43
CA SER A 199 -4.75 8.70 11.69
C SER A 199 -3.96 9.93 12.15
N PRO A 200 -3.54 10.07 13.43
CA PRO A 200 -2.68 11.19 13.84
C PRO A 200 -1.31 11.23 13.15
N GLU A 201 -0.88 10.14 12.50
CA GLU A 201 0.37 10.09 11.73
C GLU A 201 0.25 10.85 10.40
N MET A 202 -0.96 10.94 9.83
CA MET A 202 -1.23 11.57 8.52
C MET A 202 -0.21 11.15 7.45
N GLU A 203 -0.03 9.84 7.32
CA GLU A 203 1.06 9.24 6.53
C GLU A 203 0.84 9.34 5.02
N TYR A 204 1.95 9.46 4.31
CA TYR A 204 2.08 9.44 2.86
C TYR A 204 3.21 8.51 2.40
#